data_AF-A0A1I0J6L2-F1
#
_entry.id   AF-A0A1I0J6L2-F1
#
_cell.length_a   1.000
_cell.length_b   1.000
_cell.length_c   1.000
_cell.angle_alpha   90.00
_cell.angle_beta   90.00
_cell.angle_gamma   90.00
#
_symmetry.space_group_name_H-M   'P 1'
#
loop_
_entity.id
_entity.type
_entity.pdbx_description
1 polymer ?
#
loop_
_entity_poly.entity_id
_entity_poly.type
_entity_poly.pdbx_seq_one_letter_code
_entity_poly.pdbx_strand_id
1 'polypeptide(L)'
;MLTPLTPEEQQFAADNHDCLQWAIRKQCLDRELTDIAAIGYIHAVKKWFARPDLHKWSFRTIVNQTIRSYVCSERRKQTRTIQTVSLDAEIPGTDGLTYGDIITTDNIRYQHREEKQVEIKFDERIPEAAKQRISSVAVEVLLEFLSSDHKTMAMTFIDKKEAASKAGTMRSWKKKNEGTNFEVYRLDNTVYVEKIQKGKGKIRCQ
;
A
#
# COMPACT_ATOMS: atom_id res chain seq x y z
N MET A 1 -9.87 0.64 22.85
CA MET A 1 -9.72 -0.75 23.34
C MET A 1 -10.71 -0.95 24.48
N LEU A 2 -11.57 -1.98 24.42
CA LEU A 2 -12.45 -2.31 25.55
C LEU A 2 -11.58 -2.91 26.67
N THR A 3 -11.52 -2.27 27.83
CA THR A 3 -10.88 -2.86 29.01
C THR A 3 -11.86 -3.86 29.66
N PRO A 4 -11.39 -4.95 30.26
CA PRO A 4 -12.25 -5.92 30.93
C PRO A 4 -13.06 -5.25 32.05
N LEU A 5 -14.26 -5.76 32.33
CA LEU A 5 -15.11 -5.25 33.40
C LEU A 5 -14.51 -5.59 34.77
N THR A 6 -14.55 -4.65 35.70
CA THR A 6 -14.23 -4.92 37.12
C THR A 6 -15.30 -5.82 37.74
N PRO A 7 -15.03 -6.50 38.87
CA PRO A 7 -16.03 -7.36 39.52
C PRO A 7 -17.35 -6.64 39.84
N GLU A 8 -17.28 -5.38 40.27
CA GLU A 8 -18.47 -4.55 40.54
C GLU A 8 -19.27 -4.25 39.26
N GLU A 9 -18.58 -3.89 38.17
CA GLU A 9 -19.20 -3.67 36.88
C GLU A 9 -19.83 -4.96 36.33
N GLN A 10 -19.22 -6.12 36.57
CA GLN A 10 -19.75 -7.43 36.17
C GLN A 10 -21.04 -7.76 36.90
N GLN A 11 -21.09 -7.56 38.22
CA GLN A 11 -22.31 -7.79 38.99
C GLN A 11 -23.43 -6.86 38.52
N PHE A 12 -23.14 -5.56 38.34
CA PHE A 12 -24.11 -4.60 37.82
C PHE A 12 -24.63 -4.98 36.42
N ALA A 13 -23.74 -5.48 35.55
CA ALA A 13 -24.09 -5.96 34.22
C ALA A 13 -24.97 -7.22 34.27
N ALA A 14 -24.73 -8.13 35.21
CA ALA A 14 -25.57 -9.30 35.42
C ALA A 14 -26.97 -8.90 35.90
N ASP A 15 -27.06 -8.01 36.88
CA ASP A 15 -28.32 -7.55 37.47
C ASP A 15 -29.19 -6.77 36.46
N ASN A 16 -28.55 -6.07 35.52
CA ASN A 16 -29.23 -5.25 34.50
C ASN A 16 -29.25 -5.91 33.12
N HIS A 17 -29.07 -7.23 33.03
CA HIS A 17 -29.00 -7.95 31.76
C HIS A 17 -30.28 -7.79 30.90
N ASP A 18 -31.44 -7.63 31.55
CA ASP A 18 -32.72 -7.39 30.87
C ASP A 18 -32.72 -6.16 29.96
N CYS A 19 -31.88 -5.16 30.25
CA CYS A 19 -31.74 -3.97 29.41
C CYS A 19 -31.16 -4.32 28.02
N LEU A 20 -30.26 -5.30 27.94
CA LEU A 20 -29.71 -5.79 26.67
C LEU A 20 -30.79 -6.52 25.87
N GLN A 21 -31.50 -7.46 26.51
CA GLN A 21 -32.58 -8.21 25.87
C GLN A 21 -33.67 -7.29 25.33
N TRP A 22 -34.07 -6.29 26.12
CA TRP A 22 -35.02 -5.28 25.67
C TRP A 22 -34.50 -4.46 24.48
N ALA A 23 -33.23 -4.04 24.50
CA ALA A 23 -32.66 -3.26 23.40
C ALA A 23 -32.59 -4.05 22.09
N ILE A 24 -32.23 -5.34 22.14
CA ILE A 24 -32.21 -6.25 21.00
C ILE A 24 -33.62 -6.36 20.39
N ARG A 25 -34.64 -6.63 21.22
CA ARG A 25 -36.04 -6.74 20.78
C ARG A 25 -36.55 -5.42 20.20
N LYS A 26 -36.26 -4.29 20.85
CA LYS A 26 -36.71 -2.97 20.41
C LYS A 26 -36.13 -2.56 19.06
N GLN A 27 -34.89 -2.95 18.77
CA GLN A 27 -34.21 -2.58 17.52
C GLN A 27 -34.34 -3.66 16.43
N CYS A 28 -35.07 -4.74 16.69
CA CYS A 28 -35.24 -5.89 15.80
C CYS A 28 -33.90 -6.36 15.22
N LEU A 29 -32.92 -6.60 16.10
CA LEU A 29 -31.57 -6.97 15.67
C LEU A 29 -31.52 -8.44 15.24
N ASP A 30 -30.88 -8.69 14.10
CA ASP A 30 -30.57 -10.04 13.63
C ASP A 30 -29.50 -10.69 14.52
N ARG A 31 -29.32 -12.01 14.36
CA ARG A 31 -28.35 -12.80 15.13
C ARG A 31 -26.93 -12.21 15.04
N GLU A 32 -26.50 -11.76 13.88
CA GLU A 32 -25.18 -11.16 13.67
C GLU A 32 -25.00 -9.82 14.40
N LEU A 33 -26.07 -9.04 14.52
CA LEU A 33 -26.05 -7.74 15.21
C LEU A 33 -26.18 -7.88 16.74
N THR A 34 -26.51 -9.07 17.22
CA THR A 34 -26.66 -9.36 18.65
C THR A 34 -25.32 -9.31 19.37
N ASP A 35 -24.25 -9.82 18.76
CA ASP A 35 -22.89 -9.77 19.33
C ASP A 35 -22.40 -8.33 19.48
N ILE A 36 -22.69 -7.48 18.48
CA ILE A 36 -22.37 -6.05 18.51
C ILE A 36 -23.18 -5.34 19.58
N ALA A 37 -24.44 -5.73 19.79
CA ALA A 37 -25.25 -5.21 20.88
C ALA A 37 -24.68 -5.58 22.25
N ALA A 38 -24.17 -6.81 22.43
CA ALA A 38 -23.50 -7.22 23.67
C ALA A 38 -22.23 -6.39 23.93
N ILE A 39 -21.42 -6.12 22.91
CA ILE A 39 -20.25 -5.22 23.03
C ILE A 39 -20.68 -3.80 23.41
N GLY A 40 -21.73 -3.28 22.75
CA GLY A 40 -22.31 -1.97 23.07
C GLY A 40 -22.85 -1.88 24.50
N TYR A 41 -23.42 -2.97 25.01
CA TYR A 41 -23.90 -3.08 26.39
C TYR A 41 -22.76 -3.01 27.41
N ILE A 42 -21.70 -3.80 27.21
CA ILE A 42 -20.50 -3.75 28.06
C ILE A 42 -19.94 -2.32 28.08
N HIS A 43 -19.89 -1.67 26.91
CA HIS A 43 -19.44 -0.29 26.82
C HIS A 43 -20.38 0.69 27.56
N ALA A 44 -21.69 0.46 27.53
CA ALA A 44 -22.65 1.26 28.29
C ALA A 44 -22.46 1.13 29.79
N VAL A 45 -22.14 -0.07 30.30
CA VAL A 45 -21.79 -0.31 31.71
C VAL A 45 -20.55 0.50 32.08
N LYS A 46 -19.44 0.38 31.32
CA LYS A 46 -18.22 1.15 31.61
C LYS A 46 -18.49 2.65 31.60
N LYS A 47 -19.29 3.11 30.65
CA LYS A 47 -19.68 4.51 30.51
C LYS A 47 -20.52 4.99 31.69
N TRP A 48 -21.39 4.14 32.24
CA TRP A 48 -22.20 4.46 33.42
C TRP A 48 -21.35 4.71 34.66
N PHE A 49 -20.33 3.88 34.90
CA PHE A 49 -19.40 4.04 36.03
C PHE A 49 -18.41 5.18 35.82
N ALA A 50 -17.89 5.37 34.60
CA ALA A 50 -16.92 6.42 34.31
C ALA A 50 -17.51 7.84 34.30
N ARG A 51 -18.83 7.98 34.11
CA ARG A 51 -19.48 9.28 33.89
C ARG A 51 -20.74 9.43 34.76
N PRO A 52 -20.60 9.88 36.01
CA PRO A 52 -21.75 10.10 36.91
C PRO A 52 -22.69 11.21 36.40
N ASP A 53 -22.20 12.12 35.55
CA ASP A 53 -23.01 13.17 34.93
C ASP A 53 -24.12 12.63 34.00
N LEU A 54 -24.02 11.37 33.58
CA LEU A 54 -25.05 10.69 32.79
C LEU A 54 -26.20 10.12 33.63
N HIS A 55 -26.06 10.07 34.96
CA HIS A 55 -27.07 9.47 35.87
C HIS A 55 -28.38 10.25 35.93
N LYS A 56 -28.45 11.45 35.32
CA LYS A 56 -29.73 12.14 35.01
C LYS A 56 -30.63 11.36 34.04
N TRP A 57 -30.09 10.36 33.32
CA TRP A 57 -30.85 9.47 32.44
C TRP A 57 -30.83 8.06 33.03
N SER A 58 -31.90 7.29 32.81
CA SER A 58 -31.91 5.89 33.25
C SER A 58 -30.86 5.07 32.51
N PHE A 59 -30.27 4.08 33.20
CA PHE A 59 -29.27 3.18 32.61
C PHE A 59 -29.78 2.52 31.31
N ARG A 60 -31.04 2.08 31.31
CA ARG A 60 -31.75 1.55 30.12
C ARG A 60 -31.68 2.49 28.91
N THR A 61 -31.78 3.80 29.13
CA THR A 61 -31.71 4.79 28.04
C THR A 61 -30.30 4.89 27.47
N ILE A 62 -29.29 4.86 28.34
CA ILE A 62 -27.88 4.89 27.96
C ILE A 62 -27.51 3.62 27.20
N VAL A 63 -27.98 2.46 27.65
CA VAL A 63 -27.83 1.18 26.95
C VAL A 63 -28.42 1.27 25.54
N ASN A 64 -29.68 1.69 25.40
CA ASN A 64 -30.32 1.79 24.08
C ASN A 64 -29.58 2.73 23.14
N GLN A 65 -29.15 3.90 23.63
CA GLN A 65 -28.43 4.87 22.81
C GLN A 65 -27.04 4.33 22.39
N THR A 66 -26.34 3.65 23.30
CA THR A 66 -25.01 3.10 23.02
C THR A 66 -25.09 1.96 22.02
N ILE A 67 -26.00 1.00 22.24
CA ILE A 67 -26.26 -0.11 21.31
C ILE A 67 -26.65 0.42 19.93
N ARG A 68 -27.58 1.39 19.86
CA ARG A 68 -28.01 1.99 18.59
C ARG A 68 -26.81 2.59 17.83
N SER A 69 -25.93 3.29 18.53
CA SER A 69 -24.73 3.87 17.91
C SER A 69 -23.79 2.81 17.35
N TYR A 70 -23.57 1.72 18.08
CA TYR A 70 -22.72 0.61 17.65
C TYR A 70 -23.30 -0.12 16.44
N VAL A 71 -24.59 -0.44 16.47
CA VAL A 71 -25.30 -1.07 15.35
C VAL A 71 -25.27 -0.18 14.11
N CYS A 72 -25.53 1.12 14.24
CA CYS A 72 -25.42 2.06 13.11
C CYS A 72 -24.00 2.14 12.55
N SER A 73 -22.98 2.10 13.42
CA SER A 73 -21.58 2.06 13.00
C SER A 73 -21.29 0.80 12.20
N GLU A 74 -21.73 -0.37 12.66
CA GLU A 74 -21.48 -1.62 11.95
C GLU A 74 -22.21 -1.68 10.62
N ARG A 75 -23.49 -1.28 10.57
CA ARG A 75 -24.23 -1.20 9.29
C ARG A 75 -23.50 -0.32 8.28
N ARG A 76 -22.95 0.83 8.71
CA ARG A 76 -22.14 1.69 7.84
C ARG A 76 -20.84 1.02 7.38
N LYS A 77 -20.21 0.20 8.22
CA LYS A 77 -19.03 -0.58 7.79
C LYS A 77 -19.43 -1.61 6.75
N GLN A 78 -20.49 -2.39 7.00
CA GLN A 78 -21.00 -3.38 6.06
C GLN A 78 -21.33 -2.76 4.69
N THR A 79 -21.91 -1.55 4.64
CA THR A 79 -22.15 -0.84 3.37
C THR A 79 -20.86 -0.40 2.66
N ARG A 80 -19.78 -0.12 3.40
CA ARG A 80 -18.49 0.32 2.84
C ARG A 80 -17.55 -0.84 2.52
N THR A 81 -17.77 -2.00 3.12
CA THR A 81 -17.02 -3.21 2.82
C THR A 81 -17.33 -3.63 1.40
N ILE A 82 -16.31 -3.72 0.57
CA ILE A 82 -16.43 -4.22 -0.80
C ILE A 82 -16.96 -5.64 -0.71
N GLN A 83 -18.13 -5.88 -1.30
CA GLN A 83 -18.69 -7.23 -1.39
C GLN A 83 -17.82 -8.02 -2.37
N THR A 84 -17.20 -9.10 -1.89
CA THR A 84 -16.44 -10.02 -2.73
C THR A 84 -17.43 -10.92 -3.45
N VAL A 85 -17.65 -10.64 -4.73
CA VAL A 85 -18.48 -11.48 -5.60
C VAL A 85 -17.53 -12.24 -6.54
N SER A 86 -17.82 -13.52 -6.80
CA SER A 86 -17.04 -14.29 -7.78
C SER A 86 -17.26 -13.70 -9.18
N LEU A 87 -16.24 -13.73 -10.01
CA LEU A 87 -16.39 -13.38 -11.43
C LEU A 87 -17.33 -14.36 -12.14
N ASP A 88 -17.35 -15.62 -11.73
CA ASP A 88 -18.23 -16.65 -12.28
C ASP A 88 -19.67 -16.57 -11.74
N ALA A 89 -19.97 -15.61 -10.84
CA ALA A 89 -21.33 -15.45 -10.32
C ALA A 89 -22.23 -14.80 -11.38
N GLU A 90 -23.46 -15.31 -11.50
CA GLU A 90 -24.49 -14.72 -12.36
C GLU A 90 -24.91 -13.35 -11.83
N ILE A 91 -25.03 -12.39 -12.74
CA ILE A 91 -25.51 -11.06 -12.41
C ILE A 91 -27.03 -11.12 -12.24
N PRO A 92 -27.59 -10.65 -11.10
CA PRO A 92 -29.02 -10.71 -10.85
C PRO A 92 -29.83 -9.96 -11.91
N GLY A 93 -30.85 -10.62 -12.49
CA GLY A 93 -31.74 -10.02 -13.49
C GLY A 93 -31.24 -10.10 -14.93
N THR A 94 -30.18 -10.86 -15.18
CA THR A 94 -29.61 -11.13 -16.51
C THR A 94 -29.70 -12.62 -16.83
N ASP A 95 -29.88 -12.95 -18.12
CA ASP A 95 -30.08 -14.33 -18.59
C ASP A 95 -28.73 -15.08 -18.69
N GLY A 96 -28.18 -15.50 -17.54
CA GLY A 96 -26.96 -16.30 -17.44
C GLY A 96 -25.63 -15.56 -17.66
N LEU A 97 -25.64 -14.24 -17.79
CA LEU A 97 -24.42 -13.42 -17.84
C LEU A 97 -23.72 -13.42 -16.48
N THR A 98 -22.41 -13.69 -16.49
CA THR A 98 -21.57 -13.64 -15.30
C THR A 98 -20.83 -12.31 -15.19
N TYR A 99 -20.35 -11.96 -13.99
CA TYR A 99 -19.52 -10.76 -13.79
C TYR A 99 -18.21 -10.81 -14.62
N GLY A 100 -17.71 -12.00 -14.94
CA GLY A 100 -16.55 -12.22 -15.81
C GLY A 100 -16.80 -11.81 -17.25
N ASP A 101 -18.02 -12.01 -17.77
CA ASP A 101 -18.39 -11.68 -19.15
C ASP A 101 -18.47 -10.16 -19.40
N ILE A 102 -18.60 -9.35 -18.34
CA ILE A 102 -18.62 -7.88 -18.42
C ILE A 102 -17.21 -7.29 -18.55
N ILE A 103 -16.16 -8.05 -18.25
CA ILE A 103 -14.79 -7.53 -18.29
C ILE A 103 -14.42 -7.14 -19.72
N THR A 104 -14.17 -5.84 -19.94
CA THR A 104 -13.76 -5.31 -21.24
C THR A 104 -12.41 -5.89 -21.65
N THR A 105 -12.17 -5.98 -22.96
CA THR A 105 -10.92 -6.49 -23.54
C THR A 105 -9.67 -5.79 -22.99
N ASP A 106 -9.77 -4.50 -22.66
CA ASP A 106 -8.68 -3.73 -22.06
C ASP A 106 -8.35 -4.16 -20.63
N ASN A 107 -9.35 -4.66 -19.89
CA ASN A 107 -9.24 -5.07 -18.49
C ASN A 107 -8.88 -6.56 -18.33
N ILE A 108 -8.95 -7.37 -19.39
CA ILE A 108 -8.54 -8.80 -19.40
C ILE A 108 -7.08 -8.97 -18.94
N ARG A 109 -6.21 -7.97 -19.19
CA ARG A 109 -4.80 -7.98 -18.76
C ARG A 109 -4.60 -8.13 -17.25
N TYR A 110 -5.62 -7.83 -16.44
CA TYR A 110 -5.56 -7.96 -14.98
C TYR A 110 -6.06 -9.32 -14.47
N GLN A 111 -6.71 -10.11 -15.32
CA GLN A 111 -7.21 -11.45 -14.98
C GLN A 111 -6.06 -12.48 -14.94
N HIS A 112 -5.11 -12.34 -15.86
CA HIS A 112 -3.89 -13.14 -15.87
C HIS A 112 -2.81 -12.49 -15.00
N ARG A 113 -2.82 -12.79 -13.70
CA ARG A 113 -1.55 -12.80 -12.96
C ARG A 113 -0.75 -13.94 -13.53
N GLU A 114 0.19 -13.66 -14.42
CA GLU A 114 1.32 -14.56 -14.61
C GLU A 114 1.97 -14.70 -13.23
N GLU A 115 1.70 -15.82 -12.56
CA GLU A 115 2.45 -16.22 -11.39
C GLU A 115 3.87 -16.45 -11.87
N LYS A 116 4.70 -15.40 -11.79
CA LYS A 116 6.14 -15.53 -11.98
C LYS A 116 6.62 -16.37 -10.80
N GLN A 117 6.65 -17.69 -11.02
CA GLN A 117 7.28 -18.62 -10.12
C GLN A 117 8.78 -18.29 -10.14
N VAL A 118 9.20 -17.49 -9.17
CA VAL A 118 10.61 -17.23 -8.92
C VAL A 118 11.09 -18.35 -8.01
N GLU A 119 11.88 -19.27 -8.55
CA GLU A 119 12.55 -20.28 -7.75
C GLU A 119 13.66 -19.57 -6.94
N ILE A 120 13.50 -19.51 -5.62
CA ILE A 120 14.47 -18.89 -4.70
C ILE A 120 15.26 -20.02 -4.04
N LYS A 121 16.55 -20.14 -4.39
CA LYS A 121 17.51 -21.06 -3.77
C LYS A 121 18.45 -20.27 -2.87
N PHE A 122 18.67 -20.77 -1.65
CA PHE A 122 19.63 -20.21 -0.71
C PHE A 122 20.94 -21.01 -0.76
N ASP A 123 22.07 -20.36 -0.46
CA ASP A 123 23.40 -20.96 -0.31
C ASP A 123 24.00 -21.69 -1.54
N GLU A 124 23.53 -21.35 -2.74
CA GLU A 124 24.11 -21.88 -3.98
C GLU A 124 25.45 -21.21 -4.33
N ARG A 125 26.44 -22.01 -4.75
CA ARG A 125 27.77 -21.52 -5.13
C ARG A 125 27.67 -20.68 -6.41
N ILE A 126 27.86 -19.36 -6.28
CA ILE A 126 27.81 -18.42 -7.41
C ILE A 126 28.80 -18.85 -8.51
N PRO A 127 28.34 -19.12 -9.75
CA PRO A 127 29.21 -19.56 -10.84
C PRO A 127 30.24 -18.48 -11.18
N GLU A 128 31.45 -18.90 -11.57
CA GLU A 128 32.56 -17.99 -11.84
C GLU A 128 32.24 -17.02 -13.00
N ALA A 129 31.46 -17.47 -13.98
CA ALA A 129 30.94 -16.64 -15.07
C ALA A 129 30.02 -15.51 -14.57
N ALA A 130 29.24 -15.70 -13.50
CA ALA A 130 28.43 -14.63 -12.91
C ALA A 130 29.25 -13.63 -12.09
N LYS A 131 30.49 -13.99 -11.71
CA LYS A 131 31.44 -13.07 -11.07
C LYS A 131 32.15 -12.18 -12.08
N GLN A 132 32.18 -12.57 -13.36
CA GLN A 132 32.71 -11.72 -14.42
C GLN A 132 31.80 -10.50 -14.58
N ARG A 133 32.36 -9.31 -14.33
CA ARG A 133 31.67 -8.05 -14.63
C ARG A 133 31.62 -7.88 -16.15
N ILE A 134 30.50 -8.23 -16.74
CA ILE A 134 30.19 -7.79 -18.11
C ILE A 134 30.06 -6.27 -18.04
N SER A 135 30.95 -5.55 -18.72
CA SER A 135 30.81 -4.11 -18.92
C SER A 135 29.49 -3.84 -19.64
N SER A 136 28.70 -2.90 -19.13
CA SER A 136 27.52 -2.46 -19.87
C SER A 136 27.99 -1.83 -21.19
N VAL A 137 27.36 -2.16 -22.31
CA VAL A 137 27.64 -1.54 -23.64
C VAL A 137 27.67 -0.01 -23.54
N ALA A 138 26.84 0.59 -22.69
CA ALA A 138 26.86 2.05 -22.46
C ALA A 138 28.17 2.57 -21.84
N VAL A 139 28.86 1.76 -21.04
CA VAL A 139 30.17 2.09 -20.46
C VAL A 139 31.27 1.93 -21.51
N GLU A 140 31.16 0.97 -22.41
CA GLU A 140 32.10 0.79 -23.52
C GLU A 140 32.02 1.98 -24.49
N VAL A 141 30.81 2.35 -24.91
CA VAL A 141 30.55 3.55 -25.73
C VAL A 141 31.02 4.83 -25.02
N LEU A 142 30.83 4.93 -23.70
CA LEU A 142 31.36 6.04 -22.91
C LEU A 142 32.90 6.10 -22.96
N LEU A 143 33.59 4.97 -22.84
CA LEU A 143 35.06 4.92 -22.90
C LEU A 143 35.59 5.29 -24.29
N GLU A 144 34.95 4.78 -25.34
CA GLU A 144 35.26 5.16 -26.73
C GLU A 144 35.09 6.68 -26.93
N PHE A 145 33.98 7.24 -26.45
CA PHE A 145 33.75 8.69 -26.47
C PHE A 145 34.82 9.45 -25.68
N LEU A 146 35.18 9.00 -24.47
CA LEU A 146 36.20 9.67 -23.65
C LEU A 146 37.58 9.70 -24.32
N SER A 147 37.91 8.67 -25.10
CA SER A 147 39.13 8.61 -25.93
C SER A 147 39.07 9.43 -27.21
N SER A 148 37.88 9.78 -27.70
CA SER A 148 37.69 10.61 -28.91
C SER A 148 37.93 12.12 -28.67
N ASP A 149 38.05 12.91 -29.74
CA ASP A 149 38.19 14.38 -29.64
C ASP A 149 36.86 15.12 -29.41
N HIS A 150 35.74 14.40 -29.39
CA HIS A 150 34.42 15.00 -29.23
C HIS A 150 34.20 15.56 -27.83
N LYS A 151 33.53 16.72 -27.76
CA LYS A 151 33.22 17.40 -26.48
C LYS A 151 31.94 16.88 -25.84
N THR A 152 30.97 16.47 -26.65
CA THR A 152 29.66 15.99 -26.21
C THR A 152 29.28 14.70 -26.93
N MET A 153 28.48 13.86 -26.27
CA MET A 153 27.89 12.64 -26.80
C MET A 153 26.41 12.59 -26.42
N ALA A 154 25.57 12.05 -27.31
CA ALA A 154 24.18 11.77 -27.04
C ALA A 154 23.84 10.32 -27.43
N MET A 155 23.05 9.65 -26.59
CA MET A 155 22.58 8.29 -26.82
C MET A 155 21.07 8.25 -26.60
N THR A 156 20.32 7.98 -27.67
CA THR A 156 18.86 7.87 -27.63
C THR A 156 18.45 6.41 -27.54
N PHE A 157 17.53 6.13 -26.62
CA PHE A 157 17.00 4.80 -26.36
C PHE A 157 15.54 4.71 -26.77
N ILE A 158 15.07 3.49 -26.99
CA ILE A 158 13.67 3.23 -27.33
C ILE A 158 12.79 3.48 -26.09
N ASP A 159 13.25 3.06 -24.90
CA ASP A 159 12.52 3.21 -23.65
C ASP A 159 13.17 4.24 -22.70
N LYS A 160 12.32 5.06 -22.07
CA LYS A 160 12.69 5.99 -21.00
C LYS A 160 13.31 5.29 -19.79
N LYS A 161 12.85 4.06 -19.46
CA LYS A 161 13.42 3.27 -18.36
C LYS A 161 14.83 2.80 -18.68
N GLU A 162 15.08 2.43 -19.93
CA GLU A 162 16.40 2.03 -20.40
C GLU A 162 17.39 3.21 -20.32
N ALA A 163 16.99 4.39 -20.81
CA ALA A 163 17.78 5.62 -20.69
C ALA A 163 18.11 5.96 -19.22
N ALA A 164 17.16 5.79 -18.31
CA ALA A 164 17.37 5.99 -16.87
C ALA A 164 18.44 5.05 -16.31
N SER A 165 18.32 3.75 -16.64
CA SER A 165 19.23 2.70 -16.18
C SER A 165 20.66 2.93 -16.69
N LYS A 166 20.84 3.26 -17.97
CA LYS A 166 22.15 3.51 -18.56
C LYS A 166 22.80 4.80 -18.02
N ALA A 167 22.03 5.88 -17.84
CA ALA A 167 22.53 7.09 -17.18
C ALA A 167 23.00 6.82 -15.74
N GLY A 168 22.22 6.04 -14.97
CA GLY A 168 22.60 5.62 -13.62
C GLY A 168 23.88 4.79 -13.58
N THR A 169 24.06 3.90 -14.57
CA THR A 169 25.28 3.12 -14.74
C THR A 169 26.50 4.02 -14.95
N MET A 170 26.43 5.00 -15.86
CA MET A 170 27.54 5.91 -16.16
C MET A 170 27.89 6.81 -14.96
N ARG A 171 26.90 7.31 -14.22
CA ARG A 171 27.13 8.09 -12.98
C ARG A 171 27.79 7.26 -11.90
N SER A 172 27.36 6.01 -11.73
CA SER A 172 27.97 5.08 -10.78
C SER A 172 29.40 4.72 -11.17
N TRP A 173 29.67 4.60 -12.47
CA TRP A 173 31.01 4.40 -13.00
C TRP A 173 31.90 5.62 -12.73
N LYS A 174 31.43 6.85 -12.98
CA LYS A 174 32.13 8.10 -12.65
C LYS A 174 32.51 8.17 -11.17
N LYS A 175 31.57 7.84 -10.25
CA LYS A 175 31.84 7.83 -8.80
C LYS A 175 32.95 6.86 -8.39
N LYS A 176 33.10 5.74 -9.10
CA LYS A 176 34.16 4.74 -8.85
C LYS A 176 35.50 5.10 -9.50
N ASN A 177 35.49 5.98 -10.51
CA ASN A 177 36.67 6.39 -11.26
C ASN A 177 36.89 7.90 -11.05
N GLU A 178 37.33 8.24 -9.83
CA GLU A 178 37.64 9.62 -9.43
C GLU A 178 38.74 10.21 -10.35
N GLY A 179 38.51 11.44 -10.82
CA GLY A 179 39.43 12.14 -11.75
C GLY A 179 38.96 12.20 -13.20
N THR A 180 37.83 11.58 -13.55
CA THR A 180 37.22 11.69 -14.88
C THR A 180 36.44 13.00 -15.03
N ASN A 181 36.78 13.80 -16.05
CA ASN A 181 36.22 15.13 -16.27
C ASN A 181 35.06 15.08 -17.27
N PHE A 182 33.91 14.51 -16.89
CA PHE A 182 32.70 14.57 -17.71
C PHE A 182 31.43 14.62 -16.84
N GLU A 183 30.33 15.14 -17.38
CA GLU A 183 29.02 15.19 -16.73
C GLU A 183 27.97 14.40 -17.53
N VAL A 184 26.96 13.84 -16.84
CA VAL A 184 25.94 12.97 -17.44
C VAL A 184 24.53 13.50 -17.16
N TYR A 185 23.88 13.97 -18.21
CA TYR A 185 22.51 14.49 -18.18
C TYR A 185 21.55 13.49 -18.84
N ARG A 186 20.28 13.54 -18.48
CA ARG A 186 19.24 12.75 -19.13
C ARG A 186 18.01 13.63 -19.36
N LEU A 187 17.52 13.62 -20.60
CA LEU A 187 16.24 14.20 -20.96
C LEU A 187 15.43 13.13 -21.67
N ASP A 188 14.30 12.77 -21.07
CA ASP A 188 13.39 11.75 -21.57
C ASP A 188 14.06 10.38 -21.87
N ASN A 189 14.14 10.01 -23.16
CA ASN A 189 14.74 8.78 -23.67
C ASN A 189 16.20 8.97 -24.11
N THR A 190 16.79 10.16 -23.95
CA THR A 190 18.13 10.49 -24.42
C THR A 190 19.06 10.83 -23.26
N VAL A 191 20.26 10.26 -23.29
CA VAL A 191 21.33 10.52 -22.33
C VAL A 191 22.42 11.35 -23.00
N TYR A 192 22.82 12.43 -22.36
CA TYR A 192 23.85 13.35 -22.84
C TYR A 192 25.07 13.26 -21.93
N VAL A 193 26.25 13.27 -22.53
CA VAL A 193 27.54 13.29 -21.82
C VAL A 193 28.38 14.45 -22.33
N GLU A 194 28.95 15.24 -21.42
CA GLU A 194 29.76 16.41 -21.75
C GLU A 194 31.12 16.33 -21.06
N LYS A 195 32.23 16.51 -21.79
CA LYS A 195 33.57 16.59 -21.20
C LYS A 195 33.80 17.98 -20.58
N ILE A 196 34.25 18.00 -19.33
CA ILE A 196 34.59 19.23 -18.61
C ILE A 196 36.06 19.56 -18.87
N GLN A 197 36.36 20.75 -19.42
CA GLN A 197 37.73 21.25 -19.46
C GLN A 197 38.10 21.82 -18.09
N LYS A 198 39.17 21.33 -17.45
CA LYS A 198 39.72 21.96 -16.23
C LYS A 198 40.24 23.36 -16.61
N GLY A 199 39.47 24.40 -16.31
CA GLY A 199 39.93 25.78 -16.35
C GLY A 199 41.03 26.00 -15.30
N LYS A 200 42.13 26.65 -15.72
CA LYS A 200 43.20 27.18 -14.86
C LYS A 200 42.61 27.92 -13.66
N GLY A 201 43.17 27.71 -12.48
CA GLY A 201 42.72 28.31 -11.23
C GLY A 201 42.54 29.82 -11.33
N LYS A 202 41.41 30.33 -10.82
CA LYS A 202 41.29 31.73 -10.42
C LYS A 202 42.27 31.95 -9.27
N ILE A 203 43.39 32.62 -9.54
CA ILE A 203 44.17 33.30 -8.51
C ILE A 203 43.24 34.37 -7.93
N ARG A 204 42.89 34.20 -6.66
CA ARG A 204 42.19 35.20 -5.87
C ARG A 204 43.25 36.22 -5.43
N CYS A 205 43.33 37.36 -6.12
CA CYS A 205 44.07 38.50 -5.59
C CYS A 205 43.35 38.99 -4.32
N GLN A 206 44.11 39.06 -3.23
CA GLN A 206 43.79 39.91 -2.08
C GLN A 206 44.02 41.37 -2.46
#